data_AF-A0A453I399-F1
#
_entry.id   AF-A0A453I399-F1
#
_cell.length_a   1.000
_cell.length_b   1.000
_cell.length_c   1.000
_cell.angle_alpha   90.00
_cell.angle_beta   90.00
_cell.angle_gamma   90.00
#
_symmetry.space_group_name_H-M   'P 1'
#
loop_
_entity.id
_entity.type
_entity.pdbx_description
1 polymer ?
#
loop_
_entity_poly.entity_id
_entity_poly.type
_entity_poly.pdbx_seq_one_letter_code
_entity_poly.pdbx_strand_id
1 'polypeptide(L)'
;MAPPLVTLLSAEPEIQYVALRNINLIVQKRPTILAHEIKVFFCKYNDPIYVKMEKLEIMIKLASDRNIDQVLLEFKEYATEVDVDFVRKAVRAIGRCAIKLERAAERCISVLLELIKIKVNYVVQEAIIVIKDIFRRYPNTYESIIATLCESLDTLDEPEAKASMIWIIGEYAERIDNADELLESFLDTFPEEPALVQLQLLTATVKLFLKKPTEGPQQMIQAVLNNATVETDNPDLRDRAYIYWRLLSTDPEAAKDVVLAEKPVISDDSNQLDSSLLDELLANISTLSSVYHKPPEAFVSRVKAAPRADDEEFADAGETGYSESPSQGVDGASPSSSTGTSSNVPVKQPAAAAAAVAAPIPDLLGDLMGLDNALVPVDEPTASSGPPLPVVLPSTTGQGLQISAQLVRRDGQIYYDISFENGTHGVLDGFMIQFNKNTFGLAAGGPLQVAVKNNQQPVWYFSDKGLLHVFFGEDGKMERTSFLEAWKSLPDDNEFSKEYPNSVISSIDATVEHLAASNVFFIAKRKNANMDVLYLSAKVPRGIPFLIELTAAVGVPGAKCAVKTPNREFVPLFFEAMESLIN
;
A
#
# COMPACT_ATOMS: atom_id res chain seq x y z
N MET A 1 -23.25 -23.26 -11.50
CA MET A 1 -22.30 -22.22 -11.06
C MET A 1 -20.91 -22.39 -11.66
N ALA A 2 -20.27 -23.56 -11.59
CA ALA A 2 -18.92 -23.73 -12.15
C ALA A 2 -18.78 -23.39 -13.66
N PRO A 3 -19.65 -23.85 -14.58
CA PRO A 3 -19.41 -23.64 -16.02
C PRO A 3 -19.37 -22.16 -16.45
N PRO A 4 -20.31 -21.28 -16.04
CA PRO A 4 -20.21 -19.84 -16.36
C PRO A 4 -18.94 -19.17 -15.84
N LEU A 5 -18.47 -19.53 -14.63
CA LEU A 5 -17.23 -18.98 -14.06
C LEU A 5 -16.01 -19.42 -14.89
N VAL A 6 -15.97 -20.67 -15.33
CA VAL A 6 -14.92 -21.21 -16.22
C VAL A 6 -14.95 -20.53 -17.59
N THR A 7 -16.13 -20.25 -18.16
CA THR A 7 -16.25 -19.53 -19.44
C THR A 7 -15.64 -18.12 -19.38
N LEU A 8 -15.84 -17.37 -18.28
CA LEU A 8 -15.25 -16.04 -18.10
C LEU A 8 -13.71 -16.05 -18.08
N LEU A 9 -13.08 -17.16 -17.67
CA LEU A 9 -11.62 -17.34 -17.70
C LEU A 9 -11.04 -17.58 -19.11
N SER A 10 -11.90 -17.60 -20.14
CA SER A 10 -11.51 -17.64 -21.55
C SER A 10 -11.62 -16.27 -22.24
N ALA A 11 -12.01 -15.21 -21.53
CA ALA A 11 -12.14 -13.86 -22.05
C ALA A 11 -10.80 -13.08 -22.06
N GLU A 12 -10.86 -11.79 -22.38
CA GLU A 12 -9.71 -10.87 -22.32
C GLU A 12 -9.13 -10.75 -20.89
N PRO A 13 -7.82 -10.47 -20.72
CA PRO A 13 -7.15 -10.54 -19.42
C PRO A 13 -7.78 -9.70 -18.30
N GLU A 14 -8.33 -8.54 -18.64
CA GLU A 14 -9.01 -7.62 -17.72
C GLU A 14 -10.30 -8.26 -17.18
N ILE A 15 -11.06 -8.94 -18.04
CA ILE A 15 -12.27 -9.70 -17.69
C ILE A 15 -11.88 -10.93 -16.87
N GLN A 16 -10.81 -11.63 -17.23
CA GLN A 16 -10.28 -12.75 -16.44
C GLN A 16 -9.91 -12.28 -15.04
N TYR A 17 -9.20 -11.15 -14.88
CA TYR A 17 -8.84 -10.62 -13.57
C TYR A 17 -10.06 -10.32 -12.71
N VAL A 18 -11.06 -9.58 -13.23
CA VAL A 18 -12.30 -9.32 -12.51
C VAL A 18 -13.02 -10.62 -12.12
N ALA A 19 -13.06 -11.61 -13.02
CA ALA A 19 -13.63 -12.93 -12.73
C ALA A 19 -12.86 -13.65 -11.61
N LEU A 20 -11.53 -13.69 -11.67
CA LEU A 20 -10.67 -14.32 -10.65
C LEU A 20 -10.85 -13.66 -9.28
N ARG A 21 -10.87 -12.32 -9.21
CA ARG A 21 -11.10 -11.57 -7.94
C ARG A 21 -12.44 -11.94 -7.28
N ASN A 22 -13.50 -12.16 -8.08
CA ASN A 22 -14.79 -12.63 -7.58
C ASN A 22 -14.77 -14.14 -7.24
N ILE A 23 -14.11 -14.99 -8.04
CA ILE A 23 -13.93 -16.42 -7.77
C ILE A 23 -13.19 -16.64 -6.44
N ASN A 24 -12.18 -15.82 -6.12
CA ASN A 24 -11.43 -15.87 -4.87
C ASN A 24 -12.38 -15.76 -3.64
N LEU A 25 -13.31 -14.80 -3.65
CA LEU A 25 -14.35 -14.67 -2.61
C LEU A 25 -15.29 -15.89 -2.57
N ILE A 26 -15.78 -16.32 -3.73
CA ILE A 26 -16.72 -17.46 -3.84
C ILE A 26 -16.08 -18.75 -3.31
N VAL A 27 -14.81 -19.00 -3.61
CA VAL A 27 -14.06 -20.18 -3.15
C VAL A 27 -13.80 -20.13 -1.65
N GLN A 28 -13.58 -18.96 -1.05
CA GLN A 28 -13.46 -18.85 0.42
C GLN A 28 -14.75 -19.29 1.12
N LYS A 29 -15.93 -18.88 0.65
CA LYS A 29 -17.21 -19.29 1.26
C LYS A 29 -17.68 -20.69 0.83
N ARG A 30 -17.29 -21.17 -0.35
CA ARG A 30 -17.70 -22.47 -0.92
C ARG A 30 -16.51 -23.22 -1.56
N PRO A 31 -15.57 -23.76 -0.78
CA PRO A 31 -14.31 -24.34 -1.32
C PRO A 31 -14.50 -25.49 -2.33
N THR A 32 -15.62 -26.22 -2.25
CA THR A 32 -15.90 -27.37 -3.11
C THR A 32 -16.41 -27.01 -4.52
N ILE A 33 -16.83 -25.76 -4.75
CA ILE A 33 -17.57 -25.36 -5.96
C ILE A 33 -16.77 -25.49 -7.27
N LEU A 34 -15.43 -25.46 -7.18
CA LEU A 34 -14.50 -25.55 -8.30
C LEU A 34 -13.40 -26.62 -8.07
N ALA A 35 -13.61 -27.55 -7.12
CA ALA A 35 -12.60 -28.53 -6.73
C ALA A 35 -12.15 -29.49 -7.86
N HIS A 36 -12.98 -29.66 -8.90
CA HIS A 36 -12.69 -30.47 -10.07
C HIS A 36 -12.04 -29.67 -11.23
N GLU A 37 -12.06 -28.34 -11.17
CA GLU A 37 -11.68 -27.44 -12.27
C GLU A 37 -10.27 -26.84 -12.09
N ILE A 38 -9.41 -27.45 -11.25
CA ILE A 38 -8.09 -26.91 -10.87
C ILE A 38 -7.23 -26.49 -12.08
N LYS A 39 -7.28 -27.26 -13.17
CA LYS A 39 -6.51 -27.03 -14.40
C LYS A 39 -6.91 -25.75 -15.15
N VAL A 40 -8.11 -25.23 -14.93
CA VAL A 40 -8.57 -23.96 -15.53
C VAL A 40 -7.76 -22.77 -14.96
N PHE A 41 -7.26 -22.92 -13.73
CA PHE A 41 -6.48 -21.91 -13.03
C PHE A 41 -4.97 -21.98 -13.34
N PHE A 42 -4.53 -22.91 -14.19
CA PHE A 42 -3.13 -22.93 -14.62
C PHE A 42 -2.83 -21.68 -15.48
N CYS A 43 -1.68 -21.07 -15.23
CA CYS A 43 -1.17 -19.90 -15.93
C CYS A 43 -0.75 -20.29 -17.34
N LYS A 44 -1.15 -19.47 -18.32
CA LYS A 44 -0.68 -19.56 -19.70
C LYS A 44 0.57 -18.69 -19.85
N TYR A 45 1.43 -19.03 -20.81
CA TYR A 45 2.65 -18.25 -21.09
C TYR A 45 2.38 -16.76 -21.39
N ASN A 46 1.19 -16.47 -21.95
CA ASN A 46 0.75 -15.13 -22.34
C ASN A 46 -0.21 -14.47 -21.34
N ASP A 47 -0.49 -15.08 -20.19
CA ASP A 47 -1.27 -14.41 -19.13
C ASP A 47 -0.41 -13.28 -18.53
N PRO A 48 -0.94 -12.05 -18.35
CA PRO A 48 -0.20 -10.99 -17.68
C PRO A 48 -0.02 -11.28 -16.19
N ILE A 49 1.02 -10.68 -15.60
CA ILE A 49 1.43 -10.92 -14.20
C ILE A 49 0.27 -10.86 -13.19
N TYR A 50 -0.63 -9.88 -13.33
CA TYR A 50 -1.78 -9.70 -12.43
C TYR A 50 -2.83 -10.83 -12.53
N VAL A 51 -2.96 -11.48 -13.69
CA VAL A 51 -3.78 -12.70 -13.86
C VAL A 51 -3.08 -13.91 -13.24
N LYS A 52 -1.77 -14.06 -13.48
CA LYS A 52 -0.98 -15.17 -12.91
C LYS A 52 -1.02 -15.17 -11.37
N MET A 53 -0.89 -14.00 -10.75
CA MET A 53 -0.94 -13.84 -9.29
C MET A 53 -2.29 -14.26 -8.68
N GLU A 54 -3.42 -13.85 -9.27
CA GLU A 54 -4.75 -14.27 -8.78
C GLU A 54 -5.04 -15.75 -9.04
N LYS A 55 -4.60 -16.28 -10.19
CA LYS A 55 -4.66 -17.72 -10.48
C LYS A 55 -3.92 -18.53 -9.42
N LEU A 56 -2.70 -18.13 -9.06
CA LEU A 56 -1.88 -18.75 -8.02
C LEU A 56 -2.60 -18.76 -6.65
N GLU A 57 -3.17 -17.62 -6.25
CA GLU A 57 -3.94 -17.51 -5.00
C GLU A 57 -5.19 -18.40 -4.96
N ILE A 58 -5.85 -18.64 -6.10
CA ILE A 58 -6.99 -19.56 -6.20
C ILE A 58 -6.52 -21.01 -6.20
N MET A 59 -5.41 -21.34 -6.87
CA MET A 59 -4.83 -22.69 -6.86
C MET A 59 -4.47 -23.14 -5.44
N ILE A 60 -3.87 -22.28 -4.61
CA ILE A 60 -3.60 -22.58 -3.19
C ILE A 60 -4.90 -22.90 -2.45
N LYS A 61 -5.98 -22.12 -2.67
CA LYS A 61 -7.29 -22.33 -2.01
C LYS A 61 -7.97 -23.63 -2.46
N LEU A 62 -7.88 -23.99 -3.74
CA LEU A 62 -8.42 -25.23 -4.32
C LEU A 62 -7.51 -26.47 -4.16
N ALA A 63 -6.27 -26.30 -3.68
CA ALA A 63 -5.35 -27.41 -3.41
C ALA A 63 -5.90 -28.34 -2.31
N SER A 64 -5.81 -29.64 -2.54
CA SER A 64 -6.31 -30.73 -1.69
C SER A 64 -5.50 -32.01 -1.91
N ASP A 65 -5.63 -32.99 -1.01
CA ASP A 65 -5.01 -34.33 -1.13
C ASP A 65 -5.20 -35.00 -2.52
N ARG A 66 -6.27 -34.64 -3.26
CA ARG A 66 -6.64 -35.27 -4.55
C ARG A 66 -5.95 -34.66 -5.77
N ASN A 67 -5.50 -33.41 -5.69
CA ASN A 67 -4.97 -32.65 -6.84
C ASN A 67 -3.57 -32.07 -6.58
N ILE A 68 -3.05 -32.18 -5.36
CA ILE A 68 -1.80 -31.54 -4.94
C ILE A 68 -0.59 -31.93 -5.79
N ASP A 69 -0.48 -33.16 -6.30
CA ASP A 69 0.64 -33.56 -7.17
C ASP A 69 0.65 -32.78 -8.51
N GLN A 70 -0.53 -32.45 -9.05
CA GLN A 70 -0.65 -31.61 -10.25
C GLN A 70 -0.34 -30.16 -9.93
N VAL A 71 -0.79 -29.66 -8.77
CA VAL A 71 -0.52 -28.29 -8.32
C VAL A 71 0.97 -28.08 -8.04
N LEU A 72 1.65 -29.04 -7.40
CA LEU A 72 3.08 -28.96 -7.11
C LEU A 72 3.94 -29.07 -8.37
N LEU A 73 3.57 -29.92 -9.33
CA LEU A 73 4.25 -29.99 -10.63
C LEU A 73 4.19 -28.63 -11.35
N GLU A 74 3.02 -28.01 -11.34
CA GLU A 74 2.77 -26.72 -11.97
C GLU A 74 3.50 -25.57 -11.25
N PHE A 75 3.45 -25.52 -9.90
CA PHE A 75 4.19 -24.52 -9.11
C PHE A 75 5.71 -24.67 -9.23
N LYS A 76 6.22 -25.90 -9.43
CA LYS A 76 7.64 -26.15 -9.71
C LYS A 76 8.06 -25.53 -11.06
N GLU A 77 7.22 -25.65 -12.09
CA GLU A 77 7.47 -25.02 -13.39
C GLU A 77 7.48 -23.48 -13.24
N TYR A 78 6.51 -22.91 -12.52
CA TYR A 78 6.44 -21.47 -12.25
C TYR A 78 7.65 -20.94 -11.47
N ALA A 79 8.28 -21.77 -10.64
CA ALA A 79 9.53 -21.42 -9.95
C ALA A 79 10.75 -21.34 -10.89
N THR A 80 10.56 -21.55 -12.21
CA THR A 80 11.57 -21.41 -13.27
C THR A 80 11.20 -20.38 -14.34
N GLU A 81 10.13 -19.60 -14.13
CA GLU A 81 9.78 -18.46 -15.01
C GLU A 81 10.80 -17.31 -14.94
N VAL A 82 10.67 -16.35 -15.88
CA VAL A 82 11.56 -15.18 -16.00
C VAL A 82 11.26 -14.08 -14.97
N ASP A 83 9.99 -13.97 -14.52
CA ASP A 83 9.56 -12.93 -13.59
C ASP A 83 9.89 -13.33 -12.13
N VAL A 84 10.86 -12.64 -11.53
CA VAL A 84 11.39 -12.97 -10.19
C VAL A 84 10.32 -12.88 -9.10
N ASP A 85 9.42 -11.90 -9.19
CA ASP A 85 8.34 -11.74 -8.22
C ASP A 85 7.33 -12.90 -8.33
N PHE A 86 6.97 -13.31 -9.54
CA PHE A 86 6.12 -14.48 -9.76
C PHE A 86 6.77 -15.78 -9.27
N VAL A 87 8.05 -16.00 -9.59
CA VAL A 87 8.82 -17.15 -9.13
C VAL A 87 8.81 -17.23 -7.60
N ARG A 88 9.07 -16.12 -6.90
CA ARG A 88 9.03 -16.09 -5.43
C ARG A 88 7.65 -16.43 -4.88
N LYS A 89 6.59 -15.88 -5.47
CA LYS A 89 5.22 -16.23 -5.07
C LYS A 89 4.90 -17.70 -5.32
N ALA A 90 5.39 -18.32 -6.41
CA ALA A 90 5.23 -19.75 -6.66
C ALA A 90 5.96 -20.62 -5.63
N VAL A 91 7.20 -20.27 -5.26
CA VAL A 91 7.94 -20.95 -4.18
C VAL A 91 7.21 -20.82 -2.83
N ARG A 92 6.74 -19.61 -2.50
CA ARG A 92 5.92 -19.35 -1.31
C ARG A 92 4.59 -20.14 -1.34
N ALA A 93 3.99 -20.33 -2.51
CA ALA A 93 2.76 -21.11 -2.70
C ALA A 93 2.95 -22.62 -2.41
N ILE A 94 4.11 -23.20 -2.75
CA ILE A 94 4.49 -24.57 -2.35
C ILE A 94 4.53 -24.68 -0.82
N GLY A 95 5.13 -23.68 -0.15
CA GLY A 95 5.15 -23.57 1.31
C GLY A 95 3.77 -23.51 1.95
N ARG A 96 2.88 -22.67 1.40
CA ARG A 96 1.50 -22.55 1.87
C ARG A 96 0.73 -23.86 1.71
N CYS A 97 0.93 -24.59 0.60
CA CYS A 97 0.36 -25.93 0.44
C CYS A 97 0.87 -26.92 1.50
N ALA A 98 2.16 -26.87 1.86
CA ALA A 98 2.72 -27.71 2.93
C ALA A 98 2.09 -27.42 4.30
N ILE A 99 1.86 -26.14 4.62
CA ILE A 99 1.26 -25.70 5.90
C ILE A 99 -0.23 -26.05 5.96
N LYS A 100 -0.95 -25.88 4.85
CA LYS A 100 -2.38 -26.16 4.71
C LYS A 100 -2.71 -27.66 4.68
N LEU A 101 -1.85 -28.48 4.06
CA LEU A 101 -2.09 -29.89 3.80
C LEU A 101 -0.95 -30.75 4.37
N GLU A 102 -1.12 -31.23 5.59
CA GLU A 102 -0.13 -32.07 6.30
C GLU A 102 0.34 -33.29 5.49
N ARG A 103 -0.58 -33.98 4.81
CA ARG A 103 -0.28 -35.11 3.91
C ARG A 103 0.48 -34.73 2.63
N ALA A 104 0.68 -33.45 2.38
CA ALA A 104 1.47 -32.94 1.26
C ALA A 104 2.85 -32.41 1.70
N ALA A 105 3.08 -32.13 2.98
CA ALA A 105 4.27 -31.44 3.46
C ALA A 105 5.59 -32.10 3.00
N GLU A 106 5.71 -33.41 3.10
CA GLU A 106 6.88 -34.17 2.61
C GLU A 106 7.10 -34.00 1.10
N ARG A 107 6.02 -33.97 0.29
CA ARG A 107 6.10 -33.74 -1.17
C ARG A 107 6.49 -32.30 -1.48
N CYS A 108 5.95 -31.33 -0.75
CA CYS A 108 6.32 -29.92 -0.88
C CYS A 108 7.80 -29.68 -0.55
N ILE A 109 8.29 -30.25 0.55
CA ILE A 109 9.71 -30.21 0.93
C ILE A 109 10.58 -30.85 -0.16
N SER A 110 10.16 -32.00 -0.69
CA SER A 110 10.89 -32.67 -1.78
C SER A 110 11.07 -31.75 -3.00
N VAL A 111 10.00 -31.04 -3.41
CA VAL A 111 10.07 -30.05 -4.49
C VAL A 111 10.97 -28.86 -4.12
N LEU A 112 10.88 -28.33 -2.90
CA LEU A 112 11.73 -27.21 -2.45
C LEU A 112 13.23 -27.58 -2.44
N LEU A 113 13.58 -28.81 -2.05
CA LEU A 113 14.95 -29.32 -2.12
C LEU A 113 15.43 -29.53 -3.56
N GLU A 114 14.55 -29.95 -4.47
CA GLU A 114 14.88 -29.98 -5.90
C GLU A 114 15.16 -28.58 -6.43
N LEU A 115 14.36 -27.57 -6.07
CA LEU A 115 14.57 -26.17 -6.46
C LEU A 115 15.88 -25.59 -5.90
N ILE A 116 16.21 -25.87 -4.62
CA ILE A 116 17.49 -25.47 -4.01
C ILE A 116 18.67 -26.06 -4.79
N LYS A 117 18.58 -27.32 -5.24
CA LYS A 117 19.63 -27.99 -6.03
C LYS A 117 19.85 -27.38 -7.43
N ILE A 118 18.91 -26.59 -7.96
CA ILE A 118 19.11 -25.83 -9.21
C ILE A 118 20.09 -24.66 -8.99
N LYS A 119 20.26 -24.20 -7.74
CA LYS A 119 21.15 -23.09 -7.34
C LYS A 119 20.83 -21.73 -7.99
N VAL A 120 19.57 -21.50 -8.36
CA VAL A 120 19.10 -20.15 -8.70
C VAL A 120 18.97 -19.35 -7.40
N ASN A 121 19.80 -18.32 -7.25
CA ASN A 121 20.01 -17.63 -5.98
C ASN A 121 18.71 -17.19 -5.27
N TYR A 122 17.87 -16.39 -5.91
CA TYR A 122 16.61 -15.91 -5.31
C TYR A 122 15.60 -17.04 -5.02
N VAL A 123 15.67 -18.16 -5.75
CA VAL A 123 14.83 -19.36 -5.49
C VAL A 123 15.30 -20.10 -4.24
N VAL A 124 16.62 -20.27 -4.07
CA VAL A 124 17.24 -20.86 -2.86
C VAL A 124 16.83 -20.05 -1.63
N GLN A 125 16.95 -18.72 -1.72
CA GLN A 125 16.60 -17.81 -0.63
C GLN A 125 15.13 -17.87 -0.23
N GLU A 126 14.21 -17.77 -1.21
CA GLU A 126 12.77 -17.91 -0.95
C GLU A 126 12.41 -19.29 -0.39
N ALA A 127 13.06 -20.36 -0.87
CA ALA A 127 12.84 -21.72 -0.38
C ALA A 127 13.29 -21.90 1.08
N ILE A 128 14.39 -21.28 1.50
CA ILE A 128 14.85 -21.29 2.91
C ILE A 128 13.85 -20.58 3.83
N ILE A 129 13.32 -19.42 3.40
CA ILE A 129 12.29 -18.68 4.15
C ILE A 129 11.05 -19.56 4.34
N VAL A 130 10.62 -20.23 3.26
CA VAL A 130 9.50 -21.18 3.27
C VAL A 130 9.76 -22.38 4.17
N ILE A 131 10.94 -23.00 4.10
CA ILE A 131 11.26 -24.19 4.89
C ILE A 131 11.31 -23.89 6.38
N LYS A 132 11.80 -22.70 6.78
CA LYS A 132 11.69 -22.20 8.17
C LYS A 132 10.24 -22.18 8.65
N ASP A 133 9.30 -21.73 7.81
CA ASP A 133 7.88 -21.74 8.17
C ASP A 133 7.32 -23.18 8.26
N ILE A 134 7.71 -24.09 7.36
CA ILE A 134 7.36 -25.51 7.42
C ILE A 134 7.90 -26.16 8.72
N PHE A 135 9.12 -25.86 9.14
CA PHE A 135 9.69 -26.32 10.42
C PHE A 135 8.92 -25.78 11.63
N ARG A 136 8.39 -24.56 11.57
CA ARG A 136 7.48 -24.02 12.61
C ARG A 136 6.11 -24.70 12.62
N ARG A 137 5.67 -25.28 11.49
CA ARG A 137 4.43 -26.07 11.41
C ARG A 137 4.62 -27.51 11.88
N TYR A 138 5.77 -28.12 11.54
CA TYR A 138 6.11 -29.51 11.86
C TYR A 138 7.46 -29.61 12.58
N PRO A 139 7.55 -29.19 13.86
CA PRO A 139 8.79 -29.27 14.63
C PRO A 139 9.36 -30.69 14.62
N ASN A 140 10.69 -30.78 14.62
CA ASN A 140 11.48 -32.03 14.71
C ASN A 140 11.13 -33.14 13.70
N THR A 141 10.33 -32.85 12.66
CA THR A 141 9.83 -33.86 11.71
C THR A 141 10.75 -34.02 10.49
N TYR A 142 11.35 -32.91 10.02
CA TYR A 142 12.07 -32.84 8.75
C TYR A 142 13.55 -32.46 8.92
N GLU A 143 14.14 -32.82 10.05
CA GLU A 143 15.50 -32.44 10.45
C GLU A 143 16.59 -32.89 9.46
N SER A 144 16.37 -34.00 8.73
CA SER A 144 17.33 -34.59 7.80
C SER A 144 17.73 -33.68 6.64
N ILE A 145 16.97 -32.62 6.38
CA ILE A 145 17.22 -31.69 5.27
C ILE A 145 18.14 -30.53 5.67
N ILE A 146 18.36 -30.31 6.98
CA ILE A 146 19.04 -29.13 7.53
C ILE A 146 20.46 -28.98 6.95
N ALA A 147 21.22 -30.07 6.85
CA ALA A 147 22.57 -30.04 6.27
C ALA A 147 22.58 -29.47 4.84
N THR A 148 21.63 -29.88 3.99
CA THR A 148 21.49 -29.37 2.62
C THR A 148 21.08 -27.90 2.56
N LEU A 149 20.41 -27.37 3.59
CA LEU A 149 20.15 -25.93 3.70
C LEU A 149 21.45 -25.18 4.06
N CYS A 150 22.21 -25.68 5.04
CA CYS A 150 23.46 -25.07 5.47
C CYS A 150 24.54 -25.07 4.35
N GLU A 151 24.55 -26.07 3.46
CA GLU A 151 25.38 -26.08 2.23
C GLU A 151 25.14 -24.87 1.29
N SER A 152 24.05 -24.12 1.49
CA SER A 152 23.67 -22.96 0.66
C SER A 152 23.90 -21.60 1.36
N LEU A 153 24.48 -21.57 2.56
CA LEU A 153 24.65 -20.37 3.40
C LEU A 153 25.41 -19.24 2.67
N ASP A 154 26.49 -19.56 1.96
CA ASP A 154 27.32 -18.60 1.20
C ASP A 154 26.56 -17.88 0.06
N THR A 155 25.35 -18.33 -0.27
CA THR A 155 24.52 -17.72 -1.33
C THR A 155 23.46 -16.75 -0.80
N LEU A 156 23.37 -16.54 0.52
CA LEU A 156 22.31 -15.71 1.11
C LEU A 156 22.75 -14.24 1.24
N ASP A 157 22.16 -13.36 0.45
CA ASP A 157 22.34 -11.90 0.55
C ASP A 157 21.10 -11.17 1.11
N GLU A 158 19.91 -11.75 1.01
CA GLU A 158 18.67 -11.11 1.46
C GLU A 158 18.47 -11.18 2.98
N PRO A 159 18.01 -10.07 3.63
CA PRO A 159 17.83 -10.02 5.07
C PRO A 159 16.85 -11.07 5.61
N GLU A 160 15.74 -11.35 4.91
CA GLU A 160 14.73 -12.33 5.35
C GLU A 160 15.25 -13.77 5.21
N ALA A 161 16.07 -14.04 4.19
CA ALA A 161 16.67 -15.36 3.96
C ALA A 161 17.80 -15.65 4.96
N LYS A 162 18.73 -14.70 5.17
CA LYS A 162 19.76 -14.78 6.22
C LYS A 162 19.12 -14.99 7.60
N ALA A 163 18.14 -14.16 7.98
CA ALA A 163 17.44 -14.30 9.24
C ALA A 163 16.72 -15.65 9.36
N SER A 164 16.11 -16.15 8.28
CA SER A 164 15.47 -17.48 8.26
C SER A 164 16.49 -18.62 8.45
N MET A 165 17.68 -18.54 7.84
CA MET A 165 18.76 -19.50 8.04
C MET A 165 19.29 -19.47 9.48
N ILE A 166 19.62 -18.30 10.00
CA ILE A 166 20.09 -18.08 11.38
C ILE A 166 19.06 -18.60 12.39
N TRP A 167 17.76 -18.42 12.13
CA TRP A 167 16.70 -19.00 12.95
C TRP A 167 16.76 -20.53 12.94
N ILE A 168 16.93 -21.16 11.77
CA ILE A 168 17.05 -22.63 11.66
C ILE A 168 18.28 -23.11 12.45
N ILE A 169 19.43 -22.47 12.30
CA ILE A 169 20.67 -22.87 13.00
C ILE A 169 20.49 -22.76 14.52
N GLY A 170 19.95 -21.66 15.05
CA GLY A 170 19.70 -21.50 16.49
C GLY A 170 18.58 -22.39 17.04
N GLU A 171 17.58 -22.74 16.22
CA GLU A 171 16.50 -23.65 16.60
C GLU A 171 16.97 -25.10 16.68
N TYR A 172 17.78 -25.55 15.71
CA TYR A 172 18.25 -26.94 15.60
C TYR A 172 19.73 -27.11 15.98
N ALA A 173 20.29 -26.18 16.77
CA ALA A 173 21.69 -26.15 17.20
C ALA A 173 22.21 -27.47 17.85
N GLU A 174 21.33 -28.27 18.44
CA GLU A 174 21.66 -29.60 18.99
C GLU A 174 21.91 -30.67 17.93
N ARG A 175 21.40 -30.48 16.71
CA ARG A 175 21.51 -31.43 15.57
C ARG A 175 22.49 -30.99 14.49
N ILE A 176 22.99 -29.76 14.59
CA ILE A 176 24.03 -29.20 13.72
C ILE A 176 25.32 -29.20 14.53
N ASP A 177 26.32 -29.97 14.12
CA ASP A 177 27.55 -30.12 14.90
C ASP A 177 28.30 -28.79 15.01
N ASN A 178 28.57 -28.15 13.88
CA ASN A 178 29.28 -26.86 13.75
C ASN A 178 28.35 -25.62 13.77
N ALA A 179 27.32 -25.65 14.62
CA ALA A 179 26.35 -24.56 14.73
C ALA A 179 26.95 -23.23 15.21
N ASP A 180 28.05 -23.31 15.97
CA ASP A 180 28.89 -22.19 16.37
C ASP A 180 29.62 -21.57 15.17
N GLU A 181 30.40 -22.35 14.41
CA GLU A 181 31.11 -21.87 13.21
C GLU A 181 30.17 -21.17 12.21
N LEU A 182 28.98 -21.75 11.99
CA LEU A 182 27.98 -21.21 11.05
C LEU A 182 27.31 -19.92 11.54
N LEU A 183 27.22 -19.69 12.85
CA LEU A 183 26.69 -18.43 13.40
C LEU A 183 27.80 -17.38 13.59
N GLU A 184 29.06 -17.81 13.77
CA GLU A 184 30.23 -16.93 13.90
C GLU A 184 30.49 -16.17 12.60
N SER A 185 30.31 -16.81 11.43
CA SER A 185 30.44 -16.15 10.12
C SER A 185 29.51 -14.94 9.91
N PHE A 186 28.31 -14.94 10.52
CA PHE A 186 27.40 -13.79 10.52
C PHE A 186 27.70 -12.79 11.67
N LEU A 187 28.44 -13.22 12.70
CA LEU A 187 28.80 -12.39 13.84
C LEU A 187 30.01 -11.50 13.53
N ASP A 188 30.93 -11.99 12.69
CA ASP A 188 32.07 -11.22 12.17
C ASP A 188 31.63 -9.95 11.42
N THR A 189 30.53 -10.02 10.66
CA THR A 189 29.93 -8.89 9.93
C THR A 189 28.78 -8.21 10.68
N PHE A 190 28.55 -8.52 11.97
CA PHE A 190 27.36 -8.08 12.72
C PHE A 190 27.01 -6.59 12.58
N PRO A 191 27.95 -5.61 12.66
CA PRO A 191 27.62 -4.19 12.51
C PRO A 191 27.13 -3.79 11.12
N GLU A 192 27.52 -4.54 10.09
CA GLU A 192 27.16 -4.34 8.68
C GLU A 192 25.82 -5.02 8.33
N GLU A 193 25.43 -6.05 9.08
CA GLU A 193 24.19 -6.78 8.86
C GLU A 193 22.92 -5.94 9.17
N PRO A 194 21.83 -6.10 8.41
CA PRO A 194 20.56 -5.43 8.68
C PRO A 194 19.99 -5.74 10.07
N ALA A 195 19.25 -4.81 10.67
CA ALA A 195 18.66 -4.96 12.00
C ALA A 195 17.85 -6.26 12.20
N LEU A 196 17.14 -6.73 11.15
CA LEU A 196 16.41 -8.01 11.17
C LEU A 196 17.35 -9.21 11.41
N VAL A 197 18.51 -9.20 10.75
CA VAL A 197 19.55 -10.24 10.85
C VAL A 197 20.22 -10.14 12.23
N GLN A 198 20.62 -8.94 12.66
CA GLN A 198 21.21 -8.70 13.99
C GLN A 198 20.31 -9.19 15.14
N LEU A 199 19.01 -8.85 15.11
CA LEU A 199 18.02 -9.29 16.11
C LEU A 199 17.85 -10.82 16.15
N GLN A 200 17.92 -11.45 14.98
CA GLN A 200 17.76 -12.89 14.83
C GLN A 200 19.04 -13.65 15.23
N LEU A 201 20.22 -13.09 14.94
CA LEU A 201 21.52 -13.60 15.34
C LEU A 201 21.71 -13.52 16.85
N LEU A 202 21.44 -12.37 17.47
CA LEU A 202 21.41 -12.22 18.93
C LEU A 202 20.55 -13.32 19.59
N THR A 203 19.36 -13.59 19.04
CA THR A 203 18.46 -14.64 19.55
C THR A 203 19.02 -16.05 19.31
N ALA A 204 19.64 -16.30 18.16
CA ALA A 204 20.21 -17.60 17.81
C ALA A 204 21.46 -17.94 18.66
N THR A 205 22.35 -16.98 18.89
CA THR A 205 23.54 -17.15 19.75
C THR A 205 23.14 -17.44 21.19
N VAL A 206 22.11 -16.78 21.72
CA VAL A 206 21.59 -17.08 23.07
C VAL A 206 20.98 -18.49 23.14
N LYS A 207 20.25 -18.93 22.12
CA LYS A 207 19.76 -20.33 22.02
C LYS A 207 20.89 -21.34 21.95
N LEU A 208 21.92 -21.07 21.15
CA LEU A 208 23.08 -21.93 20.99
C LEU A 208 23.76 -22.16 22.34
N PHE A 209 24.05 -21.09 23.09
CA PHE A 209 24.64 -21.20 24.44
C PHE A 209 23.75 -21.95 25.44
N LEU A 210 22.44 -21.68 25.47
CA LEU A 210 21.51 -22.34 26.38
C LEU A 210 21.36 -23.86 26.13
N LYS A 211 21.64 -24.31 24.90
CA LYS A 211 21.62 -25.73 24.49
C LYS A 211 23.01 -26.40 24.57
N LYS A 212 24.05 -25.67 24.13
CA LYS A 212 25.45 -26.08 24.08
C LYS A 212 26.31 -25.04 24.84
N PRO A 213 26.42 -25.13 26.18
CA PRO A 213 27.22 -24.22 26.98
C PRO A 213 28.72 -24.56 26.92
N THR A 214 29.31 -24.50 25.74
CA THR A 214 30.75 -24.68 25.48
C THR A 214 31.47 -23.33 25.36
N GLU A 215 32.81 -23.34 25.35
CA GLU A 215 33.62 -22.11 25.36
C GLU A 215 33.36 -21.20 24.15
N GLY A 216 33.14 -21.77 22.95
CA GLY A 216 32.81 -21.01 21.73
C GLY A 216 31.53 -20.18 21.88
N PRO A 217 30.34 -20.80 22.06
CA PRO A 217 29.09 -20.11 22.34
C PRO A 217 29.15 -19.09 23.49
N GLN A 218 29.97 -19.35 24.53
CA GLN A 218 30.20 -18.39 25.61
C GLN A 218 30.98 -17.14 25.17
N GLN A 219 31.95 -17.27 24.26
CA GLN A 219 32.63 -16.13 23.63
C GLN A 219 31.71 -15.39 22.67
N MET A 220 30.94 -16.12 21.85
CA MET A 220 29.96 -15.54 20.93
C MET A 220 28.88 -14.72 21.67
N ILE A 221 28.41 -15.17 22.84
CA ILE A 221 27.49 -14.37 23.67
C ILE A 221 28.14 -13.04 24.10
N GLN A 222 29.41 -13.05 24.51
CA GLN A 222 30.08 -11.82 24.93
C GLN A 222 30.24 -10.85 23.76
N ALA A 223 30.65 -11.36 22.59
CA ALA A 223 30.78 -10.57 21.37
C ALA A 223 29.43 -9.99 20.90
N VAL A 224 28.38 -10.83 20.77
CA VAL A 224 27.07 -10.36 20.28
C VAL A 224 26.39 -9.40 21.25
N LEU A 225 26.54 -9.58 22.57
CA LEU A 225 26.01 -8.63 23.55
C LEU A 225 26.80 -7.32 23.58
N ASN A 226 28.12 -7.35 23.39
CA ASN A 226 28.92 -6.13 23.26
C ASN A 226 28.50 -5.34 22.01
N ASN A 227 28.46 -5.99 20.85
CA ASN A 227 28.05 -5.35 19.59
C ASN A 227 26.61 -4.81 19.67
N ALA A 228 25.69 -5.57 20.27
CA ALA A 228 24.30 -5.17 20.44
C ALA A 228 24.04 -4.15 21.56
N THR A 229 25.02 -3.80 22.40
CA THR A 229 24.83 -2.78 23.47
C THR A 229 25.72 -1.54 23.33
N VAL A 230 26.90 -1.68 22.72
CA VAL A 230 27.90 -0.61 22.56
C VAL A 230 27.92 -0.08 21.12
N GLU A 231 27.97 -0.97 20.12
CA GLU A 231 28.22 -0.60 18.71
C GLU A 231 26.95 -0.29 17.91
N THR A 232 25.75 -0.66 18.41
CA THR A 232 24.48 -0.44 17.69
C THR A 232 23.69 0.76 18.22
N ASP A 233 23.12 1.54 17.30
CA ASP A 233 22.15 2.60 17.60
C ASP A 233 20.69 2.13 17.63
N ASN A 234 20.41 0.87 17.27
CA ASN A 234 19.05 0.36 17.24
C ASN A 234 18.51 0.09 18.68
N PRO A 235 17.43 0.78 19.13
CA PRO A 235 16.92 0.62 20.49
C PRO A 235 16.31 -0.77 20.73
N ASP A 236 15.59 -1.35 19.76
CA ASP A 236 14.96 -2.67 19.90
C ASP A 236 16.00 -3.79 20.08
N LEU A 237 17.13 -3.66 19.38
CA LEU A 237 18.27 -4.58 19.48
C LEU A 237 18.97 -4.43 20.84
N ARG A 238 19.21 -3.18 21.26
CA ARG A 238 19.85 -2.86 22.54
C ARG A 238 19.02 -3.32 23.74
N ASP A 239 17.72 -3.08 23.73
CA ASP A 239 16.81 -3.51 24.80
C ASP A 239 16.69 -5.03 24.86
N ARG A 240 16.61 -5.72 23.70
CA ARG A 240 16.63 -7.20 23.67
C ARG A 240 17.95 -7.77 24.19
N ALA A 241 19.08 -7.15 23.87
CA ALA A 241 20.38 -7.55 24.39
C ALA A 241 20.46 -7.38 25.91
N TYR A 242 19.97 -6.26 26.46
CA TYR A 242 19.89 -6.09 27.91
C TYR A 242 18.93 -7.06 28.60
N ILE A 243 17.82 -7.44 27.97
CA ILE A 243 16.91 -8.47 28.49
C ILE A 243 17.63 -9.82 28.56
N TYR A 244 18.30 -10.26 27.49
CA TYR A 244 19.06 -11.51 27.50
C TYR A 244 20.23 -11.47 28.47
N TRP A 245 21.00 -10.38 28.52
CA TRP A 245 22.10 -10.23 29.49
C TRP A 245 21.61 -10.34 30.95
N ARG A 246 20.48 -9.70 31.28
CA ARG A 246 19.88 -9.79 32.63
C ARG A 246 19.35 -11.19 32.94
N LEU A 247 18.65 -11.84 32.01
CA LEU A 247 18.16 -13.21 32.17
C LEU A 247 19.32 -14.18 32.43
N LEU A 248 20.32 -14.20 31.54
CA LEU A 248 21.48 -15.09 31.65
C LEU A 248 22.32 -14.85 32.92
N SER A 249 22.38 -13.59 33.40
CA SER A 249 23.14 -13.25 34.61
C SER A 249 22.38 -13.48 35.92
N THR A 250 21.04 -13.62 35.87
CA THR A 250 20.19 -13.72 37.07
C THR A 250 19.67 -15.13 37.29
N ASP A 251 19.13 -15.75 36.24
CA ASP A 251 18.50 -17.07 36.31
C ASP A 251 18.59 -17.78 34.93
N PRO A 252 19.58 -18.68 34.75
CA PRO A 252 19.75 -19.44 33.51
C PRO A 252 18.59 -20.40 33.19
N GLU A 253 17.82 -20.87 34.18
CA GLU A 253 16.67 -21.75 33.91
C GLU A 253 15.47 -20.93 33.44
N ALA A 254 15.19 -19.79 34.06
CA ALA A 254 14.21 -18.84 33.52
C ALA A 254 14.60 -18.31 32.13
N ALA A 255 15.91 -18.18 31.85
CA ALA A 255 16.39 -17.86 30.51
C ALA A 255 16.05 -18.96 29.49
N LYS A 256 16.17 -20.25 29.84
CA LYS A 256 15.70 -21.37 29.00
C LYS A 256 14.20 -21.31 28.79
N ASP A 257 13.41 -21.20 29.86
CA ASP A 257 11.95 -21.18 29.79
C ASP A 257 11.42 -20.06 28.88
N VAL A 258 12.07 -18.89 28.88
CA VAL A 258 11.70 -17.75 28.03
C VAL A 258 12.23 -17.88 26.58
N VAL A 259 13.50 -18.27 26.39
CA VAL A 259 14.15 -18.25 25.07
C VAL A 259 13.87 -19.50 24.24
N LEU A 260 13.66 -20.64 24.91
CA LEU A 260 13.38 -21.96 24.33
C LEU A 260 11.88 -22.33 24.39
N ALA A 261 11.02 -21.38 24.79
CA ALA A 261 9.57 -21.56 24.83
C ALA A 261 9.01 -22.15 23.53
N GLU A 262 8.06 -23.08 23.66
CA GLU A 262 7.32 -23.61 22.52
C GLU A 262 6.58 -22.47 21.80
N LYS A 263 6.79 -22.36 20.49
CA LYS A 263 6.19 -21.30 19.68
C LYS A 263 4.81 -21.74 19.19
N PRO A 264 3.82 -20.84 19.09
CA PRO A 264 2.54 -21.14 18.45
C PRO A 264 2.75 -21.72 17.05
N VAL A 265 2.08 -22.84 16.79
CA VAL A 265 2.05 -23.52 15.48
C VAL A 265 1.39 -22.58 14.47
N ILE A 266 2.04 -22.38 13.32
CA ILE A 266 1.52 -21.49 12.28
C ILE A 266 0.37 -22.13 11.48
N SER A 267 -0.44 -21.31 10.83
CA SER A 267 -1.57 -21.68 9.97
C SER A 267 -1.55 -20.87 8.66
N ASP A 268 -2.16 -21.40 7.60
CA ASP A 268 -2.32 -20.70 6.31
C ASP A 268 -3.58 -19.80 6.31
N ASP A 269 -3.61 -18.83 7.22
CA ASP A 269 -4.70 -17.85 7.33
C ASP A 269 -4.44 -16.56 6.52
N SER A 270 -3.24 -16.45 5.94
CA SER A 270 -2.85 -15.39 5.01
C SER A 270 -3.81 -15.34 3.82
N ASN A 271 -4.62 -14.29 3.73
CA ASN A 271 -5.68 -14.07 2.71
C ASN A 271 -7.02 -14.80 2.97
N GLN A 272 -7.31 -15.25 4.20
CA GLN A 272 -8.70 -15.45 4.64
C GLN A 272 -9.31 -14.10 5.04
N LEU A 273 -10.48 -13.78 4.50
CA LEU A 273 -11.24 -12.59 4.90
C LEU A 273 -12.10 -12.92 6.14
N ASP A 274 -12.30 -11.93 7.01
CA ASP A 274 -13.27 -12.05 8.11
C ASP A 274 -14.66 -12.43 7.56
N SER A 275 -15.39 -13.30 8.25
CA SER A 275 -16.65 -13.82 7.71
C SER A 275 -17.71 -12.75 7.47
N SER A 276 -17.74 -11.67 8.26
CA SER A 276 -18.73 -10.59 8.05
C SER A 276 -18.38 -9.76 6.81
N LEU A 277 -17.10 -9.41 6.65
CA LEU A 277 -16.59 -8.74 5.46
C LEU A 277 -16.74 -9.62 4.21
N LEU A 278 -16.49 -10.93 4.31
CA LEU A 278 -16.67 -11.86 3.20
C LEU A 278 -18.15 -11.91 2.75
N ASP A 279 -19.10 -11.97 3.68
CA ASP A 279 -20.53 -11.97 3.33
C ASP A 279 -20.99 -10.64 2.72
N GLU A 280 -20.46 -9.50 3.19
CA GLU A 280 -20.68 -8.18 2.59
C GLU A 280 -20.10 -8.09 1.16
N LEU A 281 -18.87 -8.56 0.95
CA LEU A 281 -18.22 -8.58 -0.37
C LEU A 281 -18.90 -9.55 -1.35
N LEU A 282 -19.50 -10.64 -0.84
CA LEU A 282 -20.30 -11.58 -1.63
C LEU A 282 -21.66 -10.99 -2.02
N ALA A 283 -22.31 -10.21 -1.15
CA ALA A 283 -23.50 -9.44 -1.51
C ALA A 283 -23.18 -8.39 -2.59
N ASN A 284 -21.96 -7.84 -2.57
CA ASN A 284 -21.44 -6.88 -3.54
C ASN A 284 -20.69 -7.50 -4.73
N ILE A 285 -20.91 -8.79 -5.07
CA ILE A 285 -20.40 -9.42 -6.30
C ILE A 285 -20.75 -8.57 -7.53
N SER A 286 -19.85 -8.54 -8.51
CA SER A 286 -19.91 -7.71 -9.74
C SER A 286 -19.79 -6.19 -9.54
N THR A 287 -19.47 -5.72 -8.34
CA THR A 287 -19.13 -4.30 -8.08
C THR A 287 -17.62 -4.09 -7.92
N LEU A 288 -17.19 -2.83 -7.83
CA LEU A 288 -15.79 -2.51 -7.48
C LEU A 288 -15.38 -3.00 -6.09
N SER A 289 -16.34 -3.16 -5.16
CA SER A 289 -16.07 -3.64 -3.81
C SER A 289 -15.55 -5.09 -3.82
N SER A 290 -16.19 -5.98 -4.60
CA SER A 290 -15.75 -7.36 -4.74
C SER A 290 -14.46 -7.53 -5.58
N VAL A 291 -14.07 -6.52 -6.37
CA VAL A 291 -12.78 -6.51 -7.07
C VAL A 291 -11.67 -5.99 -6.17
N TYR A 292 -11.90 -4.93 -5.40
CA TYR A 292 -10.90 -4.36 -4.48
C TYR A 292 -10.77 -5.14 -3.16
N HIS A 293 -11.68 -6.08 -2.87
CA HIS A 293 -11.82 -6.74 -1.56
C HIS A 293 -11.90 -5.74 -0.41
N LYS A 294 -12.68 -4.68 -0.61
CA LYS A 294 -12.90 -3.60 0.34
C LYS A 294 -14.40 -3.27 0.43
N PRO A 295 -14.93 -2.92 1.61
CA PRO A 295 -16.32 -2.47 1.74
C PRO A 295 -16.49 -1.15 0.97
N PRO A 296 -17.69 -0.84 0.43
CA PRO A 296 -17.93 0.38 -0.34
C PRO A 296 -17.49 1.66 0.38
N GLU A 297 -17.69 1.76 1.69
CA GLU A 297 -17.34 2.90 2.55
C GLU A 297 -15.85 3.25 2.54
N ALA A 298 -14.98 2.28 2.23
CA ALA A 298 -13.53 2.47 2.22
C ALA A 298 -13.00 3.22 0.97
N PHE A 299 -13.83 3.39 -0.06
CA PHE A 299 -13.43 4.07 -1.31
C PHE A 299 -14.54 4.92 -1.95
N VAL A 300 -15.80 4.74 -1.56
CA VAL A 300 -16.88 5.68 -1.82
C VAL A 300 -16.85 6.71 -0.69
N SER A 301 -16.24 7.87 -0.97
CA SER A 301 -16.42 9.02 -0.08
C SER A 301 -17.91 9.31 0.04
N ARG A 302 -18.39 9.44 1.29
CA ARG A 302 -19.78 9.82 1.56
C ARG A 302 -20.01 11.27 1.10
N VAL A 303 -20.28 11.45 -0.20
CA VAL A 303 -21.32 12.41 -0.58
C VAL A 303 -22.52 12.02 0.27
N LYS A 304 -22.94 12.88 1.20
CA LYS A 304 -24.14 12.63 2.00
C LYS A 304 -25.25 12.32 1.01
N ALA A 305 -25.72 11.07 1.00
CA ALA A 305 -26.92 10.74 0.27
C ALA A 305 -28.01 11.61 0.87
N ALA A 306 -28.50 12.58 0.09
CA ALA A 306 -29.82 13.14 0.37
C ALA A 306 -30.77 11.95 0.49
N PRO A 307 -31.68 11.92 1.47
CA PRO A 307 -32.64 10.83 1.57
C PRO A 307 -33.33 10.69 0.22
N ARG A 308 -33.31 9.49 -0.35
CA ARG A 308 -34.14 9.20 -1.52
C ARG A 308 -35.58 9.48 -1.08
N ALA A 309 -36.20 10.45 -1.73
CA ALA A 309 -37.64 10.55 -1.71
C ALA A 309 -38.17 9.27 -2.36
N ASP A 310 -39.10 8.64 -1.65
CA ASP A 310 -40.12 7.74 -2.16
C ASP A 310 -39.62 6.42 -2.79
N ASP A 311 -39.50 5.40 -1.91
CA ASP A 311 -39.88 4.04 -2.28
C ASP A 311 -41.40 4.00 -2.53
N GLU A 312 -41.87 4.50 -3.68
CA GLU A 312 -43.22 4.21 -4.16
C GLU A 312 -43.26 2.76 -4.69
N GLU A 313 -43.71 1.88 -3.79
CA GLU A 313 -43.94 0.46 -4.01
C GLU A 313 -44.94 0.25 -5.17
N PHE A 314 -44.46 -0.26 -6.31
CA PHE A 314 -45.27 -0.56 -7.49
C PHE A 314 -46.16 -1.79 -7.23
N ALA A 315 -47.27 -1.58 -6.50
CA ALA A 315 -48.27 -2.60 -6.21
C ALA A 315 -49.11 -2.93 -7.46
N ASP A 316 -49.29 -4.23 -7.69
CA ASP A 316 -49.91 -4.82 -8.88
C ASP A 316 -51.40 -4.44 -9.05
N ALA A 317 -51.80 -4.13 -10.28
CA ALA A 317 -53.17 -3.74 -10.63
C ALA A 317 -54.05 -4.97 -10.93
N GLY A 318 -54.28 -5.80 -9.91
CA GLY A 318 -55.08 -7.03 -9.98
C GLY A 318 -56.49 -6.91 -9.39
N GLU A 319 -57.49 -6.84 -10.27
CA GLU A 319 -58.93 -7.12 -10.11
C GLU A 319 -59.74 -6.54 -8.92
N THR A 320 -60.82 -5.87 -9.31
CA THR A 320 -61.94 -5.38 -8.47
C THR A 320 -62.66 -6.49 -7.68
N GLY A 321 -62.77 -6.33 -6.36
CA GLY A 321 -63.56 -7.18 -5.47
C GLY A 321 -64.32 -6.41 -4.39
N TYR A 322 -65.61 -6.17 -4.65
CA TYR A 322 -66.72 -5.68 -3.79
C TYR A 322 -66.49 -5.23 -2.32
N SER A 323 -67.08 -4.06 -2.02
CA SER A 323 -67.28 -3.45 -0.71
C SER A 323 -68.22 -4.23 0.23
N GLU A 324 -67.98 -4.16 1.55
CA GLU A 324 -68.91 -3.71 2.63
C GLU A 324 -68.15 -3.80 3.97
N SER A 325 -67.85 -2.67 4.65
CA SER A 325 -68.69 -1.90 5.60
C SER A 325 -68.82 -2.50 7.02
N PRO A 326 -68.95 -1.66 8.08
CA PRO A 326 -68.27 -1.93 9.36
C PRO A 326 -69.21 -2.17 10.56
N SER A 327 -68.64 -2.62 11.69
CA SER A 327 -69.29 -2.49 13.00
C SER A 327 -68.30 -2.32 14.16
N GLN A 328 -68.69 -1.53 15.15
CA GLN A 328 -67.90 -1.12 16.31
C GLN A 328 -67.79 -2.21 17.39
N GLY A 329 -66.75 -2.13 18.24
CA GLY A 329 -66.64 -2.87 19.50
C GLY A 329 -65.64 -2.17 20.43
N VAL A 330 -66.05 -1.87 21.67
CA VAL A 330 -65.32 -1.00 22.61
C VAL A 330 -64.75 -1.83 23.79
N ASP A 331 -63.71 -1.29 24.42
CA ASP A 331 -63.20 -1.60 25.78
C ASP A 331 -62.57 -2.98 26.07
N GLY A 332 -61.49 -2.97 26.89
CA GLY A 332 -61.09 -4.20 27.61
C GLY A 332 -59.65 -4.37 28.10
N ALA A 333 -59.23 -3.58 29.10
CA ALA A 333 -58.31 -3.97 30.20
C ALA A 333 -56.88 -4.54 29.96
N SER A 334 -55.89 -3.92 30.61
CA SER A 334 -54.68 -4.60 31.14
C SER A 334 -54.99 -5.25 32.51
N PRO A 335 -54.24 -6.29 32.95
CA PRO A 335 -53.14 -6.11 33.93
C PRO A 335 -51.90 -6.99 33.60
N SER A 336 -50.62 -6.63 33.79
CA SER A 336 -49.86 -6.06 34.93
C SER A 336 -49.38 -7.07 36.01
N SER A 337 -48.08 -7.39 36.01
CA SER A 337 -47.23 -7.72 37.18
C SER A 337 -45.75 -7.76 36.73
N SER A 338 -44.84 -6.84 37.10
CA SER A 338 -44.19 -6.63 38.43
C SER A 338 -43.39 -7.87 38.88
N THR A 339 -42.13 -7.84 39.31
CA THR A 339 -41.31 -6.91 40.15
C THR A 339 -39.80 -7.20 39.93
N GLY A 340 -38.78 -6.42 40.31
CA GLY A 340 -38.67 -5.13 40.99
C GLY A 340 -37.28 -4.94 41.66
N THR A 341 -36.74 -3.71 41.64
CA THR A 341 -36.13 -2.94 42.78
C THR A 341 -35.02 -3.51 43.69
N SER A 342 -34.06 -2.77 44.29
CA SER A 342 -33.38 -1.46 44.10
C SER A 342 -32.53 -1.10 45.37
N SER A 343 -31.77 0.01 45.38
CA SER A 343 -31.07 0.70 46.54
C SER A 343 -29.56 0.35 46.71
N ASN A 344 -28.53 1.24 46.83
CA ASN A 344 -28.35 2.69 47.12
C ASN A 344 -28.57 3.07 48.63
N VAL A 345 -27.75 3.79 49.42
CA VAL A 345 -26.50 4.59 49.25
C VAL A 345 -25.61 4.57 50.58
N PRO A 346 -24.95 5.65 51.13
CA PRO A 346 -23.52 6.06 51.02
C PRO A 346 -22.66 6.06 52.35
N VAL A 347 -21.37 6.49 52.28
CA VAL A 347 -20.72 7.61 53.07
C VAL A 347 -19.22 7.40 53.47
N LYS A 348 -18.41 8.45 53.19
CA LYS A 348 -17.09 8.91 53.75
C LYS A 348 -15.73 8.30 53.35
N GLN A 349 -14.82 9.23 53.07
CA GLN A 349 -13.35 9.16 52.90
C GLN A 349 -12.67 9.86 54.12
N PRO A 350 -11.40 9.57 54.47
CA PRO A 350 -10.25 10.44 54.09
C PRO A 350 -9.00 9.64 53.63
N ALA A 351 -8.26 10.06 52.58
CA ALA A 351 -7.05 10.93 52.59
C ALA A 351 -5.78 10.24 53.16
N ALA A 352 -4.57 10.32 52.59
CA ALA A 352 -4.00 10.95 51.37
C ALA A 352 -2.69 10.16 50.99
N ALA A 353 -1.75 10.53 50.09
CA ALA A 353 -1.47 11.73 49.27
C ALA A 353 -0.51 11.40 48.08
N ALA A 354 -0.42 12.31 47.10
CA ALA A 354 0.74 12.68 46.23
C ALA A 354 1.55 11.61 45.45
N ALA A 355 1.95 11.78 44.18
CA ALA A 355 1.79 12.84 43.16
C ALA A 355 2.44 12.35 41.82
N ALA A 356 2.27 12.91 40.62
CA ALA A 356 1.28 13.80 39.98
C ALA A 356 1.57 13.85 38.44
N VAL A 357 0.59 14.14 37.57
CA VAL A 357 0.80 14.33 36.11
C VAL A 357 -0.20 15.32 35.50
N ALA A 358 0.23 16.01 34.42
CA ALA A 358 -0.53 16.72 33.38
C ALA A 358 -1.31 18.00 33.73
N ALA A 359 -1.24 18.99 32.82
CA ALA A 359 -1.96 20.27 32.87
C ALA A 359 -2.89 20.43 31.63
N PRO A 360 -4.01 21.19 31.71
CA PRO A 360 -5.11 21.08 30.75
C PRO A 360 -5.29 22.26 29.78
N ILE A 361 -6.13 22.03 28.78
CA ILE A 361 -6.66 22.99 27.79
C ILE A 361 -7.87 23.74 28.39
N PRO A 362 -7.99 25.08 28.24
CA PRO A 362 -9.23 25.81 28.54
C PRO A 362 -10.19 25.87 27.34
N ASP A 363 -11.48 25.69 27.67
CA ASP A 363 -12.64 25.71 26.78
C ASP A 363 -13.22 27.14 26.64
N LEU A 364 -13.77 27.49 25.48
CA LEU A 364 -14.44 28.78 25.21
C LEU A 364 -15.82 28.54 24.57
N LEU A 365 -16.68 27.85 25.31
CA LEU A 365 -18.08 27.60 24.93
C LEU A 365 -19.03 28.48 25.77
N GLY A 366 -18.73 29.79 25.77
CA GLY A 366 -19.34 30.79 26.63
C GLY A 366 -19.89 32.01 25.90
N ASP A 367 -20.53 31.85 24.75
CA ASP A 367 -21.32 32.91 24.10
C ASP A 367 -22.50 32.39 23.24
N LEU A 368 -22.97 31.16 23.50
CA LEU A 368 -24.13 30.57 22.82
C LEU A 368 -25.42 30.81 23.62
N MET A 369 -25.95 32.04 23.58
CA MET A 369 -27.40 32.34 23.56
C MET A 369 -27.65 33.87 23.56
N GLY A 370 -27.70 34.45 22.36
CA GLY A 370 -28.23 35.79 22.11
C GLY A 370 -29.17 35.75 20.91
N LEU A 371 -30.48 35.83 21.17
CA LEU A 371 -31.50 35.94 20.13
C LEU A 371 -31.41 37.34 19.51
N ASP A 372 -31.33 37.44 18.18
CA ASP A 372 -32.05 38.48 17.46
C ASP A 372 -32.32 38.10 15.99
N ASN A 373 -33.41 38.64 15.46
CA ASN A 373 -34.08 38.16 14.25
C ASN A 373 -33.81 39.11 13.07
N ALA A 374 -32.94 38.73 12.12
CA ALA A 374 -32.61 39.54 10.95
C ALA A 374 -32.45 38.69 9.68
N LEU A 375 -33.02 39.16 8.56
CA LEU A 375 -32.89 38.51 7.25
C LEU A 375 -31.45 38.63 6.74
N VAL A 376 -30.89 37.52 6.25
CA VAL A 376 -29.62 37.52 5.52
C VAL A 376 -29.87 38.02 4.09
N PRO A 377 -29.15 39.05 3.60
CA PRO A 377 -29.28 39.51 2.21
C PRO A 377 -28.58 38.55 1.23
N VAL A 378 -28.94 38.65 -0.05
CA VAL A 378 -28.28 37.91 -1.14
C VAL A 378 -26.93 38.56 -1.42
N ASP A 379 -25.84 37.80 -1.31
CA ASP A 379 -24.48 38.30 -1.60
C ASP A 379 -24.29 38.62 -3.10
N GLU A 380 -23.79 39.81 -3.40
CA GLU A 380 -23.17 40.13 -4.69
C GLU A 380 -21.78 39.48 -4.81
N PRO A 381 -21.40 38.93 -5.97
CA PRO A 381 -20.11 38.28 -6.13
C PRO A 381 -18.97 39.32 -6.18
N THR A 382 -18.08 39.29 -5.19
CA THR A 382 -16.81 40.04 -5.21
C THR A 382 -15.92 39.55 -6.35
N ALA A 383 -15.51 40.45 -7.25
CA ALA A 383 -14.61 40.13 -8.35
C ALA A 383 -13.23 39.67 -7.86
N SER A 384 -12.75 38.51 -8.34
CA SER A 384 -11.42 37.99 -8.00
C SER A 384 -10.32 38.74 -8.76
N SER A 385 -9.36 39.32 -8.02
CA SER A 385 -8.24 40.08 -8.58
C SER A 385 -7.08 39.20 -9.07
N GLY A 386 -7.39 38.12 -9.79
CA GLY A 386 -6.41 37.19 -10.37
C GLY A 386 -6.13 37.46 -11.85
N PRO A 387 -5.06 36.89 -12.43
CA PRO A 387 -4.90 36.84 -13.89
C PRO A 387 -6.08 36.06 -14.52
N PRO A 388 -6.55 36.43 -15.72
CA PRO A 388 -7.69 35.79 -16.35
C PRO A 388 -7.39 34.32 -16.69
N LEU A 389 -8.32 33.42 -16.33
CA LEU A 389 -8.21 31.99 -16.63
C LEU A 389 -8.10 31.75 -18.15
N PRO A 390 -7.26 30.80 -18.61
CA PRO A 390 -7.11 30.49 -20.02
C PRO A 390 -8.39 29.87 -20.58
N VAL A 391 -8.76 30.27 -21.79
CA VAL A 391 -9.97 29.80 -22.48
C VAL A 391 -9.77 28.38 -22.99
N VAL A 392 -10.56 27.44 -22.47
CA VAL A 392 -10.56 26.02 -22.85
C VAL A 392 -11.69 25.68 -23.83
N LEU A 393 -12.78 26.45 -23.83
CA LEU A 393 -13.83 26.42 -24.86
C LEU A 393 -14.15 27.85 -25.31
N PRO A 394 -13.75 28.26 -26.54
CA PRO A 394 -14.11 29.56 -27.09
C PRO A 394 -15.61 29.70 -27.36
N SER A 395 -16.16 30.91 -27.19
CA SER A 395 -17.58 31.22 -27.44
C SER A 395 -18.06 30.86 -28.85
N THR A 396 -17.18 30.91 -29.86
CA THR A 396 -17.47 30.51 -31.24
C THR A 396 -17.76 29.01 -31.36
N THR A 397 -17.01 28.17 -30.63
CA THR A 397 -17.20 26.71 -30.60
C THR A 397 -18.32 26.31 -29.64
N GLY A 398 -18.43 27.00 -28.50
CA GLY A 398 -19.47 26.79 -27.49
C GLY A 398 -20.84 27.41 -27.82
N GLN A 399 -21.06 27.89 -29.05
CA GLN A 399 -22.33 28.48 -29.50
C GLN A 399 -22.84 29.62 -28.59
N GLY A 400 -21.92 30.49 -28.18
CA GLY A 400 -22.17 31.60 -27.26
C GLY A 400 -21.77 31.33 -25.81
N LEU A 401 -21.57 30.07 -25.40
CA LEU A 401 -20.93 29.73 -24.12
C LEU A 401 -19.41 29.75 -24.26
N GLN A 402 -18.71 30.51 -23.42
CA GLN A 402 -17.26 30.44 -23.25
C GLN A 402 -16.93 29.78 -21.91
N ILE A 403 -15.90 28.92 -21.90
CA ILE A 403 -15.38 28.29 -20.69
C ILE A 403 -13.89 28.58 -20.59
N SER A 404 -13.46 29.11 -19.45
CA SER A 404 -12.05 29.23 -19.07
C SER A 404 -11.78 28.37 -17.86
N ALA A 405 -10.67 27.64 -17.84
CA ALA A 405 -10.36 26.72 -16.74
C ALA A 405 -8.86 26.53 -16.52
N GLN A 406 -8.47 26.19 -15.29
CA GLN A 406 -7.08 25.85 -14.96
C GLN A 406 -6.99 24.96 -13.71
N LEU A 407 -6.07 24.00 -13.72
CA LEU A 407 -5.62 23.31 -12.50
C LEU A 407 -4.71 24.25 -11.69
N VAL A 408 -5.05 24.48 -10.43
CA VAL A 408 -4.31 25.35 -9.51
C VAL A 408 -4.10 24.66 -8.16
N ARG A 409 -3.04 25.01 -7.43
CA ARG A 409 -2.81 24.53 -6.06
C ARG A 409 -3.06 25.67 -5.07
N ARG A 410 -3.83 25.41 -4.01
CA ARG A 410 -4.09 26.33 -2.89
C ARG A 410 -4.04 25.54 -1.59
N ASP A 411 -3.29 26.01 -0.60
CA ASP A 411 -3.21 25.42 0.75
C ASP A 411 -2.99 23.89 0.76
N GLY A 412 -2.02 23.44 -0.04
CA GLY A 412 -1.66 22.02 -0.19
C GLY A 412 -2.63 21.18 -1.05
N GLN A 413 -3.82 21.70 -1.37
CA GLN A 413 -4.85 21.02 -2.14
C GLN A 413 -4.86 21.45 -3.62
N ILE A 414 -5.29 20.56 -4.51
CA ILE A 414 -5.42 20.83 -5.95
C ILE A 414 -6.88 21.12 -6.27
N TYR A 415 -7.11 22.28 -6.88
CA TYR A 415 -8.41 22.75 -7.34
C TYR A 415 -8.44 22.79 -8.87
N TYR A 416 -9.63 22.63 -9.43
CA TYR A 416 -9.88 22.92 -10.84
C TYR A 416 -10.79 24.13 -10.93
N ASP A 417 -10.21 25.29 -11.16
CA ASP A 417 -10.95 26.54 -11.32
C ASP A 417 -11.61 26.53 -12.70
N ILE A 418 -12.91 26.79 -12.76
CA ILE A 418 -13.67 26.90 -14.01
C ILE A 418 -14.55 28.16 -13.93
N SER A 419 -14.52 28.97 -14.98
CA SER A 419 -15.43 30.09 -15.22
C SER A 419 -16.25 29.86 -16.48
N PHE A 420 -17.54 30.21 -16.40
CA PHE A 420 -18.51 30.10 -17.49
C PHE A 420 -19.02 31.49 -17.85
N GLU A 421 -18.83 31.92 -19.09
CA GLU A 421 -19.31 33.20 -19.61
C GLU A 421 -20.41 32.94 -20.66
N ASN A 422 -21.64 33.34 -20.33
CA ASN A 422 -22.80 33.12 -21.18
C ASN A 422 -23.06 34.33 -22.09
N GLY A 423 -22.60 34.25 -23.33
CA GLY A 423 -22.93 35.18 -24.42
C GLY A 423 -24.12 34.75 -25.28
N THR A 424 -24.93 33.78 -24.85
CA THR A 424 -26.13 33.35 -25.59
C THR A 424 -27.32 34.29 -25.35
N HIS A 425 -28.36 34.18 -26.17
CA HIS A 425 -29.60 34.97 -26.02
C HIS A 425 -30.54 34.47 -24.90
N GLY A 426 -30.15 33.47 -24.10
CA GLY A 426 -30.99 32.87 -23.06
C GLY A 426 -30.22 32.55 -21.78
N VAL A 427 -30.95 32.25 -20.71
CA VAL A 427 -30.35 31.76 -19.46
C VAL A 427 -30.05 30.27 -19.61
N LEU A 428 -28.81 29.87 -19.30
CA LEU A 428 -28.38 28.47 -19.33
C LEU A 428 -28.47 27.87 -17.93
N ASP A 429 -29.05 26.67 -17.79
CA ASP A 429 -29.23 26.00 -16.51
C ASP A 429 -29.00 24.48 -16.58
N GLY A 430 -28.97 23.81 -15.42
CA GLY A 430 -28.77 22.36 -15.34
C GLY A 430 -27.36 21.89 -15.76
N PHE A 431 -26.33 22.72 -15.53
CA PHE A 431 -24.96 22.37 -15.86
C PHE A 431 -24.51 21.08 -15.13
N MET A 432 -23.98 20.15 -15.92
CA MET A 432 -23.36 18.90 -15.45
C MET A 432 -21.99 18.77 -16.10
N ILE A 433 -20.97 18.48 -15.28
CA ILE A 433 -19.58 18.34 -15.70
C ILE A 433 -19.15 16.89 -15.47
N GLN A 434 -18.48 16.30 -16.46
CA GLN A 434 -17.91 14.96 -16.39
C GLN A 434 -16.44 15.00 -16.82
N PHE A 435 -15.57 14.47 -15.97
CA PHE A 435 -14.15 14.24 -16.25
C PHE A 435 -13.93 12.81 -16.75
N ASN A 436 -12.85 12.56 -17.49
CA ASN A 436 -12.41 11.20 -17.77
C ASN A 436 -12.02 10.46 -16.47
N LYS A 437 -12.46 9.21 -16.35
CA LYS A 437 -12.11 8.36 -15.20
C LYS A 437 -10.70 7.81 -15.36
N ASN A 438 -9.85 8.02 -14.36
CA ASN A 438 -8.58 7.33 -14.23
C ASN A 438 -8.53 6.61 -12.87
N THR A 439 -8.43 5.28 -12.91
CA THR A 439 -8.45 4.39 -11.74
C THR A 439 -7.08 4.25 -11.07
N PHE A 440 -5.99 4.61 -11.78
CA PHE A 440 -4.62 4.26 -11.42
C PHE A 440 -3.76 5.45 -10.98
N GLY A 441 -4.38 6.57 -10.56
CA GLY A 441 -3.67 7.77 -10.09
C GLY A 441 -3.05 8.59 -11.23
N LEU A 442 -2.11 9.49 -10.91
CA LEU A 442 -1.45 10.33 -11.92
C LEU A 442 -0.60 9.46 -12.87
N ALA A 443 -0.81 9.59 -14.18
CA ALA A 443 -0.09 8.90 -15.24
C ALA A 443 -0.03 9.78 -16.50
N ALA A 444 1.06 9.71 -17.27
CA ALA A 444 1.29 10.54 -18.46
C ALA A 444 0.54 10.01 -19.71
N GLY A 445 -0.77 9.72 -19.57
CA GLY A 445 -1.57 9.08 -20.63
C GLY A 445 -2.25 10.03 -21.62
N GLY A 446 -2.45 11.31 -21.26
CA GLY A 446 -3.12 12.30 -22.11
C GLY A 446 -3.73 13.45 -21.31
N PRO A 447 -4.24 14.50 -21.99
CA PRO A 447 -4.88 15.65 -21.32
C PRO A 447 -6.19 15.24 -20.63
N LEU A 448 -6.54 15.98 -19.58
CA LEU A 448 -7.84 15.91 -18.90
C LEU A 448 -8.95 16.17 -19.92
N GLN A 449 -9.83 15.19 -20.13
CA GLN A 449 -10.98 15.34 -21.02
C GLN A 449 -12.19 15.74 -20.18
N VAL A 450 -12.78 16.88 -20.51
CA VAL A 450 -13.92 17.44 -19.79
C VAL A 450 -15.11 17.53 -20.74
N ALA A 451 -16.22 16.92 -20.34
CA ALA A 451 -17.51 17.05 -20.99
C ALA A 451 -18.41 17.94 -20.13
N VAL A 452 -18.96 18.98 -20.72
CA VAL A 452 -19.97 19.85 -20.08
C VAL A 452 -21.26 19.74 -20.87
N LYS A 453 -22.38 19.58 -20.18
CA LYS A 453 -23.72 19.72 -20.75
C LYS A 453 -24.58 20.63 -19.88
N ASN A 454 -25.61 21.19 -20.48
CA ASN A 454 -26.69 21.90 -19.79
C ASN A 454 -28.06 21.33 -20.28
N ASN A 455 -29.17 21.97 -19.93
CA ASN A 455 -30.50 21.51 -20.33
C ASN A 455 -30.90 21.90 -21.77
N GLN A 456 -30.27 22.91 -22.38
CA GLN A 456 -30.72 23.53 -23.65
C GLN A 456 -29.85 23.24 -24.88
N GLN A 457 -28.59 22.82 -24.68
CA GLN A 457 -27.55 22.77 -25.72
C GLN A 457 -26.82 21.40 -25.71
N PRO A 458 -26.18 21.00 -26.83
CA PRO A 458 -25.45 19.73 -26.91
C PRO A 458 -24.25 19.67 -25.96
N VAL A 459 -23.79 18.46 -25.66
CA VAL A 459 -22.60 18.24 -24.83
C VAL A 459 -21.36 18.84 -25.52
N TRP A 460 -20.69 19.77 -24.85
CA TRP A 460 -19.39 20.28 -25.26
C TRP A 460 -18.28 19.44 -24.67
N TYR A 461 -17.24 19.21 -25.48
CA TYR A 461 -16.03 18.52 -25.07
C TYR A 461 -14.86 19.47 -25.24
N PHE A 462 -14.03 19.58 -24.21
CA PHE A 462 -12.74 20.25 -24.29
C PHE A 462 -11.68 19.42 -23.57
N SER A 463 -10.42 19.69 -23.89
CA SER A 463 -9.27 19.06 -23.25
C SER A 463 -8.39 20.10 -22.59
N ASP A 464 -8.02 19.83 -21.34
CA ASP A 464 -7.08 20.63 -20.58
C ASP A 464 -5.82 19.79 -20.35
N LYS A 465 -4.66 20.34 -20.68
CA LYS A 465 -3.40 19.60 -20.50
C LYS A 465 -3.03 19.44 -19.03
N GLY A 466 -3.28 20.46 -18.21
CA GLY A 466 -2.70 20.60 -16.87
C GLY A 466 -1.16 20.74 -16.90
N LEU A 467 -0.61 21.60 -16.05
CA LEU A 467 0.84 21.69 -15.88
C LEU A 467 1.30 20.79 -14.73
N LEU A 468 2.35 20.00 -14.95
CA LEU A 468 2.79 18.97 -13.99
C LEU A 468 3.15 19.55 -12.62
N HIS A 469 3.61 20.80 -12.55
CA HIS A 469 4.05 21.43 -11.30
C HIS A 469 2.94 21.55 -10.24
N VAL A 470 1.66 21.58 -10.64
CA VAL A 470 0.52 21.62 -9.71
C VAL A 470 0.51 20.37 -8.81
N PHE A 471 1.03 19.25 -9.33
CA PHE A 471 1.15 17.98 -8.61
C PHE A 471 2.43 17.85 -7.77
N PHE A 472 3.37 18.81 -7.82
CA PHE A 472 4.58 18.73 -6.98
C PHE A 472 4.23 18.82 -5.49
N GLY A 473 4.68 17.85 -4.71
CA GLY A 473 4.40 17.73 -3.28
C GLY A 473 5.42 18.45 -2.40
N GLU A 474 5.00 18.88 -1.21
CA GLU A 474 5.87 19.51 -0.19
C GLU A 474 6.94 18.52 0.32
N ASP A 475 6.65 17.22 0.28
CA ASP A 475 7.61 16.13 0.52
C ASP A 475 8.72 16.05 -0.55
N GLY A 476 8.60 16.83 -1.64
CA GLY A 476 9.64 17.03 -2.66
C GLY A 476 10.87 17.78 -2.16
N LYS A 477 10.82 18.39 -0.96
CA LYS A 477 11.98 19.01 -0.32
C LYS A 477 12.96 17.93 0.15
N MET A 478 14.22 18.00 -0.29
CA MET A 478 15.27 17.04 0.06
C MET A 478 16.43 17.70 0.78
N GLU A 479 17.16 16.91 1.58
CA GLU A 479 18.47 17.32 2.08
C GLU A 479 19.57 17.07 1.04
N ARG A 480 20.69 17.78 1.16
CA ARG A 480 21.82 17.67 0.21
C ARG A 480 22.40 16.27 0.15
N THR A 481 22.50 15.57 1.28
CA THR A 481 23.03 14.20 1.35
C THR A 481 22.12 13.25 0.57
N SER A 482 20.81 13.24 0.87
CA SER A 482 19.82 12.42 0.18
C SER A 482 19.70 12.75 -1.31
N PHE A 483 19.87 14.01 -1.71
CA PHE A 483 19.92 14.40 -3.13
C PHE A 483 21.13 13.78 -3.83
N LEU A 484 22.33 13.82 -3.22
CA LEU A 484 23.54 13.23 -3.79
C LEU A 484 23.48 11.71 -3.86
N GLU A 485 22.85 11.05 -2.89
CA GLU A 485 22.60 9.61 -2.89
C GLU A 485 21.63 9.24 -4.02
N ALA A 486 20.48 9.91 -4.11
CA ALA A 486 19.50 9.69 -5.16
C ALA A 486 20.03 10.00 -6.57
N TRP A 487 20.91 10.98 -6.72
CA TRP A 487 21.54 11.30 -8.00
C TRP A 487 22.49 10.19 -8.48
N LYS A 488 23.21 9.56 -7.53
CA LYS A 488 24.13 8.45 -7.80
C LYS A 488 23.42 7.11 -8.00
N SER A 489 22.27 6.89 -7.35
CA SER A 489 21.54 5.62 -7.45
C SER A 489 20.74 5.47 -8.75
N LEU A 490 20.36 6.57 -9.40
CA LEU A 490 19.74 6.54 -10.72
C LEU A 490 20.78 6.35 -11.83
N PRO A 491 20.56 5.44 -12.80
CA PRO A 491 21.42 5.32 -14.00
C PRO A 491 21.43 6.58 -14.86
N ASP A 492 22.48 6.79 -15.65
CA ASP A 492 22.57 7.96 -16.54
C ASP A 492 21.58 7.90 -17.72
N ASP A 493 21.09 6.71 -18.07
CA ASP A 493 19.95 6.51 -19.01
C ASP A 493 18.62 7.12 -18.54
N ASN A 494 18.56 7.54 -17.26
CA ASN A 494 17.45 8.25 -16.64
C ASN A 494 17.68 9.77 -16.53
N GLU A 495 18.79 10.30 -17.07
CA GLU A 495 19.03 11.74 -17.20
C GLU A 495 18.57 12.26 -18.56
N PHE A 496 17.80 13.33 -18.55
CA PHE A 496 17.28 14.00 -19.74
C PHE A 496 17.59 15.49 -19.66
N SER A 497 17.77 16.17 -20.80
CA SER A 497 17.92 17.62 -20.81
C SER A 497 17.18 18.31 -21.96
N LYS A 498 16.75 19.55 -21.71
CA LYS A 498 16.13 20.45 -22.69
C LYS A 498 16.72 21.85 -22.54
N GLU A 499 16.87 22.53 -23.67
CA GLU A 499 17.31 23.92 -23.74
C GLU A 499 16.10 24.84 -24.00
N TYR A 500 16.07 25.97 -23.30
CA TYR A 500 15.08 27.03 -23.40
C TYR A 500 15.80 28.30 -23.91
N PRO A 501 15.93 28.48 -25.23
CA PRO A 501 16.77 29.55 -25.80
C PRO A 501 16.21 30.97 -25.54
N ASN A 502 14.91 31.07 -25.26
CA ASN A 502 14.22 32.35 -25.08
C ASN A 502 14.04 32.77 -23.61
N SER A 503 14.30 31.87 -22.66
CA SER A 503 14.14 32.15 -21.22
C SER A 503 15.28 33.02 -20.69
N VAL A 504 14.94 34.05 -19.90
CA VAL A 504 15.91 35.01 -19.33
C VAL A 504 15.78 35.03 -17.82
N ILE A 505 16.72 34.39 -17.10
CA ILE A 505 16.75 34.44 -15.64
C ILE A 505 17.33 35.79 -15.19
N SER A 506 16.48 36.67 -14.65
CA SER A 506 16.87 38.03 -14.23
C SER A 506 17.51 38.09 -12.84
N SER A 507 17.12 37.18 -11.93
CA SER A 507 17.69 37.04 -10.59
C SER A 507 17.56 35.61 -10.12
N ILE A 508 18.67 35.01 -9.65
CA ILE A 508 18.68 33.63 -9.15
C ILE A 508 17.80 33.47 -7.91
N ASP A 509 17.86 34.43 -6.98
CA ASP A 509 17.15 34.32 -5.70
C ASP A 509 15.62 34.44 -5.92
N ALA A 510 15.19 35.34 -6.80
CA ALA A 510 13.78 35.47 -7.19
C ALA A 510 13.29 34.22 -7.96
N THR A 511 14.12 33.62 -8.82
CA THR A 511 13.77 32.35 -9.49
C THR A 511 13.66 31.20 -8.48
N VAL A 512 14.54 31.12 -7.49
CA VAL A 512 14.45 30.10 -6.42
C VAL A 512 13.19 30.28 -5.58
N GLU A 513 12.83 31.52 -5.23
CA GLU A 513 11.58 31.82 -4.51
C GLU A 513 10.33 31.46 -5.33
N HIS A 514 10.30 31.82 -6.62
CA HIS A 514 9.20 31.48 -7.52
C HIS A 514 9.05 29.96 -7.74
N LEU A 515 10.18 29.25 -7.91
CA LEU A 515 10.20 27.78 -8.01
C LEU A 515 9.73 27.11 -6.71
N ALA A 516 10.14 27.64 -5.55
CA ALA A 516 9.71 27.13 -4.25
C ALA A 516 8.20 27.28 -4.02
N ALA A 517 7.57 28.35 -4.52
CA ALA A 517 6.11 28.53 -4.51
C ALA A 517 5.36 27.45 -5.32
N SER A 518 6.05 26.78 -6.25
CA SER A 518 5.54 25.63 -7.03
C SER A 518 6.11 24.29 -6.57
N ASN A 519 6.58 24.19 -5.31
CA ASN A 519 7.18 22.97 -4.72
C ASN A 519 8.40 22.40 -5.49
N VAL A 520 9.18 23.29 -6.14
CA VAL A 520 10.51 22.98 -6.69
C VAL A 520 11.58 23.58 -5.76
N PHE A 521 12.21 22.74 -4.95
CA PHE A 521 13.01 23.17 -3.81
C PHE A 521 14.50 23.26 -4.10
N PHE A 522 15.16 24.31 -3.62
CA PHE A 522 16.60 24.51 -3.81
C PHE A 522 17.47 23.66 -2.86
N ILE A 523 18.52 23.03 -3.42
CA ILE A 523 19.45 22.15 -2.71
C ILE A 523 20.86 22.77 -2.62
N ALA A 524 21.38 23.26 -3.75
CA ALA A 524 22.73 23.79 -3.86
C ALA A 524 22.90 24.65 -5.12
N LYS A 525 23.90 25.53 -5.09
CA LYS A 525 24.31 26.35 -6.24
C LYS A 525 25.80 26.12 -6.49
N ARG A 526 26.18 25.88 -7.74
CA ARG A 526 27.57 25.98 -8.22
C ARG A 526 27.66 27.09 -9.26
N LYS A 527 28.85 27.67 -9.43
CA LYS A 527 29.13 28.63 -10.51
C LYS A 527 30.14 28.00 -11.47
N ASN A 528 29.81 27.98 -12.76
CA ASN A 528 30.65 27.39 -13.80
C ASN A 528 30.94 28.46 -14.87
N ALA A 529 32.13 29.04 -14.81
CA ALA A 529 32.50 30.26 -15.54
C ALA A 529 31.44 31.38 -15.34
N ASN A 530 30.76 31.79 -16.42
CA ASN A 530 29.72 32.83 -16.40
C ASN A 530 28.29 32.27 -16.19
N MET A 531 28.13 30.95 -16.09
CA MET A 531 26.84 30.30 -15.85
C MET A 531 26.67 30.01 -14.35
N ASP A 532 25.49 30.33 -13.83
CA ASP A 532 25.02 29.83 -12.54
C ASP A 532 24.30 28.49 -12.77
N VAL A 533 24.56 27.51 -11.90
CA VAL A 533 23.93 26.19 -11.96
C VAL A 533 23.28 25.87 -10.62
N LEU A 534 21.98 25.59 -10.65
CA LEU A 534 21.13 25.33 -9.50
C LEU A 534 20.76 23.85 -9.45
N TYR A 535 20.94 23.24 -8.30
CA TYR A 535 20.42 21.92 -7.97
C TYR A 535 19.09 22.09 -7.24
N LEU A 536 18.04 21.50 -7.78
CA LEU A 536 16.68 21.59 -7.26
C LEU A 536 16.05 20.19 -7.14
N SER A 537 15.10 20.00 -6.24
CA SER A 537 14.34 18.76 -6.07
C SER A 537 12.83 19.01 -6.13
N ALA A 538 12.10 18.10 -6.77
CA ALA A 538 10.65 18.01 -6.66
C ALA A 538 10.22 16.54 -6.57
N LYS A 539 8.98 16.28 -6.11
CA LYS A 539 8.35 14.96 -6.17
C LYS A 539 6.91 15.08 -6.64
N VAL A 540 6.44 14.11 -7.40
CA VAL A 540 5.00 13.93 -7.72
C VAL A 540 4.39 12.85 -6.81
N PRO A 541 3.06 12.69 -6.75
CA PRO A 541 2.42 11.67 -5.91
C PRO A 541 2.96 10.27 -6.18
N ARG A 542 2.95 9.42 -5.13
CA ARG A 542 3.75 8.17 -5.03
C ARG A 542 5.25 8.36 -4.78
N GLY A 543 5.69 9.59 -4.48
CA GLY A 543 7.07 9.87 -4.03
C GLY A 543 8.12 9.79 -5.14
N ILE A 544 7.71 9.81 -6.42
CA ILE A 544 8.61 9.75 -7.58
C ILE A 544 9.44 11.05 -7.63
N PRO A 545 10.77 10.99 -7.49
CA PRO A 545 11.62 12.18 -7.46
C PRO A 545 11.95 12.71 -8.86
N PHE A 546 12.13 14.03 -8.93
CA PHE A 546 12.75 14.76 -10.01
C PHE A 546 13.96 15.48 -9.41
N LEU A 547 15.16 15.03 -9.79
CA LEU A 547 16.42 15.64 -9.40
C LEU A 547 16.86 16.55 -10.54
N ILE A 548 16.96 17.85 -10.29
CA ILE A 548 16.96 18.86 -11.36
C ILE A 548 18.28 19.63 -11.32
N GLU A 549 18.90 19.81 -12.48
CA GLU A 549 20.02 20.75 -12.67
C GLU A 549 19.58 21.85 -13.66
N LEU A 550 19.44 23.08 -13.17
CA LEU A 550 19.09 24.25 -13.98
C LEU A 550 20.31 25.15 -14.16
N THR A 551 20.76 25.32 -15.40
CA THR A 551 21.94 26.11 -15.80
C THR A 551 21.53 27.32 -16.62
N ALA A 552 21.91 28.53 -16.21
CA ALA A 552 21.64 29.76 -16.96
C ALA A 552 22.70 30.85 -16.67
N ALA A 553 22.82 31.85 -17.53
CA ALA A 553 23.55 33.08 -17.23
C ALA A 553 22.54 34.20 -16.89
N VAL A 554 22.76 34.88 -15.76
CA VAL A 554 21.86 35.94 -15.29
C VAL A 554 21.81 37.08 -16.29
N GLY A 555 20.60 37.46 -16.72
CA GLY A 555 20.35 38.52 -17.69
C GLY A 555 20.64 38.16 -19.15
N VAL A 556 20.97 36.90 -19.45
CA VAL A 556 21.25 36.41 -20.82
C VAL A 556 20.15 35.43 -21.25
N PRO A 557 19.61 35.53 -22.48
CA PRO A 557 18.71 34.52 -23.02
C PRO A 557 19.40 33.15 -23.16
N GLY A 558 18.76 32.11 -22.65
CA GLY A 558 19.24 30.74 -22.70
C GLY A 558 19.38 30.11 -21.31
N ALA A 559 18.46 29.20 -21.00
CA ALA A 559 18.56 28.28 -19.87
C ALA A 559 18.62 26.83 -20.37
N LYS A 560 19.38 25.98 -19.69
CA LYS A 560 19.39 24.52 -19.89
C LYS A 560 18.91 23.84 -18.62
N CYS A 561 17.89 23.01 -18.71
CA CYS A 561 17.43 22.17 -17.62
C CYS A 561 17.78 20.71 -17.92
N ALA A 562 18.48 20.06 -17.01
CA ALA A 562 18.58 18.60 -16.95
C ALA A 562 17.74 18.07 -15.79
N VAL A 563 17.24 16.84 -15.92
CA VAL A 563 16.47 16.16 -14.88
C VAL A 563 16.77 14.67 -14.87
N LYS A 564 16.96 14.11 -13.67
CA LYS A 564 17.15 12.68 -13.42
C LYS A 564 15.94 12.17 -12.64
N THR A 565 15.25 11.16 -13.17
CA THR A 565 14.02 10.60 -12.57
C THR A 565 13.84 9.13 -12.93
N PRO A 566 13.33 8.26 -12.02
CA PRO A 566 13.10 6.85 -12.36
C PRO A 566 11.97 6.65 -13.38
N ASN A 567 11.04 7.61 -13.54
CA ASN A 567 9.93 7.49 -14.49
C ASN A 567 10.09 8.42 -15.71
N ARG A 568 10.45 7.81 -16.85
CA ARG A 568 10.71 8.50 -18.12
C ARG A 568 9.46 9.11 -18.76
N GLU A 569 8.25 8.63 -18.44
CA GLU A 569 7.01 9.06 -19.07
C GLU A 569 6.62 10.50 -18.69
N PHE A 570 6.99 10.95 -17.49
CA PHE A 570 6.73 12.31 -17.02
C PHE A 570 7.71 13.35 -17.57
N VAL A 571 8.82 12.95 -18.19
CA VAL A 571 9.89 13.88 -18.62
C VAL A 571 9.40 14.97 -19.59
N PRO A 572 8.58 14.69 -20.62
CA PRO A 572 8.04 15.74 -21.49
C PRO A 572 7.16 16.75 -20.73
N LEU A 573 6.30 16.26 -19.83
CA LEU A 573 5.40 17.09 -19.03
C LEU A 573 6.16 17.92 -17.98
N PHE A 574 7.23 17.37 -17.41
CA PHE A 574 8.16 18.10 -16.55
C PHE A 574 8.81 19.26 -17.30
N PHE A 575 9.27 19.03 -18.53
CA PHE A 575 9.87 20.09 -19.34
C PHE A 575 8.87 21.14 -19.85
N GLU A 576 7.59 20.80 -20.07
CA GLU A 576 6.52 21.79 -20.33
C GLU A 576 6.23 22.62 -19.07
N ALA A 577 6.20 21.99 -17.89
CA ALA A 577 6.02 22.67 -16.62
C ALA A 577 7.18 23.60 -16.24
N MET A 578 8.44 23.17 -16.42
CA MET A 578 9.61 24.01 -16.14
C MET A 578 9.72 25.19 -17.13
N GLU A 579 9.31 25.01 -18.39
CA GLU A 579 9.22 26.13 -19.36
C GLU A 579 8.22 27.20 -18.90
N SER A 580 7.13 26.80 -18.24
CA SER A 580 6.16 27.73 -17.65
C SER A 580 6.58 28.34 -16.30
N LEU A 581 7.66 27.85 -15.67
CA LEU A 581 8.14 28.34 -14.36
C LEU A 581 9.45 29.16 -14.45
N ILE A 582 10.14 29.12 -15.59
CA ILE A 582 11.40 29.84 -15.82
C ILE A 582 11.20 31.07 -16.73
N ASN A 583 10.06 31.15 -17.43
CA ASN A 583 9.62 32.30 -18.23
C ASN A 583 8.69 33.21 -17.43
#